data_AF-A0A432S291-F1
#
_entry.id   AF-A0A432S291-F1
#
_cell.length_a   1.000
_cell.length_b   1.000
_cell.length_c   1.000
_cell.angle_alpha   90.00
_cell.angle_beta   90.00
_cell.angle_gamma   90.00
#
_symmetry.space_group_name_H-M   'P 1'
#
loop_
_entity.id
_entity.type
_entity.pdbx_description
1 polymer ?
#
loop_
_entity_poly.entity_id
_entity_poly.type
_entity_poly.pdbx_seq_one_letter_code
_entity_poly.pdbx_strand_id
1 'polypeptide(L)'
;MNFLDREHLRSLFTKPTNYINTNRGKEYYDNLYKKMKKRLEELRSQQPVREAELKFSEYLSTWDLSRRDFLKWVSATTAMLMLPPSFEPLVAEAAEVMNRVPIIWINIQDCAGNTEALLRSASPTVDELILEYLSVEYQEVIMAAAGDQAEENLKKAVKDFDGKYLLFVEGSIPVGMPEAFTIGRHPKTGVEHVKELADHAAAVIAVGACACFGGVPAAYPNPTGAVGVMDVVKGKPIVNIPACPA
;
A
#
# COMPACT_ATOMS: atom_id res chain seq x y z
N MET A 1 -23.87 -56.09 27.99
CA MET A 1 -23.69 -54.84 28.76
C MET A 1 -22.20 -54.49 28.74
N ASN A 2 -21.74 -53.73 27.74
CA ASN A 2 -20.33 -53.35 27.59
C ASN A 2 -20.08 -51.90 28.08
N PHE A 3 -20.66 -51.54 29.22
CA PHE A 3 -20.52 -50.20 29.80
C PHE A 3 -19.08 -49.89 30.24
N LEU A 4 -18.23 -50.92 30.36
CA LEU A 4 -16.81 -50.82 30.75
C LEU A 4 -15.85 -51.13 29.58
N ASP A 5 -16.35 -51.24 28.36
CA ASP A 5 -15.48 -51.44 27.20
C ASP A 5 -14.60 -50.19 26.98
N ARG A 6 -13.29 -50.41 26.84
CA ARG A 6 -12.28 -49.37 26.77
C ARG A 6 -12.46 -48.48 25.55
N GLU A 7 -12.91 -49.02 24.42
CA GLU A 7 -13.21 -48.21 23.24
C GLU A 7 -14.43 -47.31 23.47
N HIS A 8 -15.46 -47.83 24.14
CA HIS A 8 -16.65 -47.06 24.50
C HIS A 8 -16.31 -45.90 25.45
N LEU A 9 -15.54 -46.17 26.51
CA LEU A 9 -15.05 -45.14 27.43
C LEU A 9 -14.17 -44.11 26.71
N ARG A 10 -13.30 -44.55 25.80
CA ARG A 10 -12.45 -43.64 25.01
C ARG A 10 -13.31 -42.69 24.18
N SER A 11 -14.35 -43.21 23.51
CA SER A 11 -15.27 -42.40 22.70
C SER A 11 -16.06 -41.36 23.51
N LEU A 12 -16.42 -41.68 24.76
CA LEU A 12 -17.13 -40.76 25.66
C LEU A 12 -16.27 -39.58 26.12
N PHE A 13 -14.95 -39.77 26.24
CA PHE A 13 -14.02 -38.74 26.71
C PHE A 13 -13.19 -38.09 25.59
N THR A 14 -13.24 -38.60 24.35
CA THR A 14 -12.65 -37.93 23.17
C THR A 14 -13.69 -37.08 22.45
N LYS A 15 -13.67 -35.77 22.69
CA LYS A 15 -14.33 -34.81 21.79
C LYS A 15 -13.54 -34.76 20.47
N PRO A 16 -14.18 -34.70 19.29
CA PRO A 16 -13.50 -34.35 18.05
C PRO A 16 -12.76 -33.04 18.29
N THR A 17 -11.45 -33.03 18.14
CA THR A 17 -10.68 -31.81 18.33
C THR A 17 -11.16 -30.78 17.30
N ASN A 18 -11.47 -29.56 17.73
CA ASN A 18 -11.66 -28.41 16.81
C ASN A 18 -10.31 -27.99 16.21
N TYR A 19 -9.39 -28.94 15.99
CA TYR A 19 -8.06 -28.67 15.49
C TYR A 19 -8.21 -28.21 14.05
N ILE A 20 -8.08 -26.90 13.85
CA ILE A 20 -7.98 -26.34 12.51
C ILE A 20 -6.63 -26.83 11.99
N ASN A 21 -6.65 -27.74 11.01
CA ASN A 21 -5.45 -28.14 10.32
C ASN A 21 -4.93 -26.94 9.50
N THR A 22 -3.98 -26.21 10.07
CA THR A 22 -3.33 -25.07 9.40
C THR A 22 -2.30 -25.52 8.36
N ASN A 23 -1.89 -26.79 8.38
CA ASN A 23 -1.00 -27.35 7.38
C ASN A 23 -1.79 -27.67 6.11
N ARG A 24 -1.61 -26.83 5.09
CA ARG A 24 -2.26 -26.94 3.77
C ARG A 24 -1.64 -28.01 2.85
N GLY A 25 -0.71 -28.81 3.37
CA GLY A 25 -0.06 -29.89 2.65
C GLY A 25 1.17 -29.45 1.85
N LYS A 26 2.02 -30.41 1.51
CA LYS A 26 3.31 -30.18 0.84
C LYS A 26 3.16 -29.44 -0.49
N GLU A 27 2.21 -29.85 -1.32
CA GLU A 27 1.98 -29.26 -2.65
C GLU A 27 1.64 -27.77 -2.58
N TYR A 28 0.82 -27.37 -1.61
CA TYR A 28 0.50 -25.96 -1.37
C TYR A 28 1.76 -25.14 -1.07
N TYR A 29 2.58 -25.63 -0.13
CA TYR A 29 3.80 -24.92 0.27
C TYR A 29 4.86 -24.92 -0.84
N ASP A 30 4.98 -25.99 -1.63
CA ASP A 30 5.88 -26.03 -2.78
C ASP A 30 5.48 -24.99 -3.84
N ASN A 31 4.18 -24.85 -4.11
CA ASN A 31 3.65 -23.84 -5.03
C ASN A 31 3.81 -22.41 -4.49
N LEU A 32 3.55 -22.21 -3.20
CA LEU A 32 3.75 -20.93 -2.53
C LEU A 32 5.23 -20.51 -2.56
N TYR A 33 6.14 -21.44 -2.28
CA TYR A 33 7.58 -21.21 -2.31
C TYR A 33 8.04 -20.76 -3.69
N LYS A 34 7.61 -21.45 -4.76
CA LYS A 34 7.89 -21.05 -6.15
C LYS A 34 7.36 -19.65 -6.47
N LYS A 35 6.13 -19.33 -6.03
CA LYS A 35 5.53 -18.01 -6.23
C LYS A 35 6.32 -16.90 -5.53
N MET A 36 6.69 -17.11 -4.26
CA MET A 36 7.48 -16.16 -3.48
C MET A 36 8.87 -15.95 -4.08
N LYS A 37 9.54 -17.04 -4.47
CA LYS A 37 10.86 -16.98 -5.11
C LYS A 37 10.81 -16.18 -6.42
N LYS A 38 9.83 -16.44 -7.29
CA LYS A 38 9.63 -15.67 -8.53
C LYS A 38 9.44 -14.17 -8.22
N ARG A 39 8.65 -13.84 -7.19
CA ARG A 39 8.43 -12.44 -6.80
C ARG A 39 9.73 -11.77 -6.31
N LEU A 40 10.57 -12.47 -5.56
CA LEU A 40 11.86 -11.94 -5.10
C LEU A 40 12.83 -11.72 -6.26
N GLU A 41 12.85 -12.63 -7.25
CA GLU A 41 13.62 -12.45 -8.48
C GLU A 41 13.17 -11.22 -9.27
N GLU A 42 11.85 -11.00 -9.39
CA GLU A 42 11.28 -9.79 -9.99
C GLU A 42 11.70 -8.53 -9.22
N LEU A 43 11.68 -8.55 -7.88
CA LEU A 43 12.09 -7.40 -7.06
C LEU A 43 13.58 -7.10 -7.20
N ARG A 44 14.44 -8.11 -7.22
CA ARG A 44 15.89 -7.93 -7.44
C ARG A 44 16.24 -7.36 -8.81
N SER A 45 15.44 -7.69 -9.82
CA SER A 45 15.64 -7.15 -11.17
C SER A 45 15.27 -5.68 -11.29
N GLN A 46 14.57 -5.11 -10.31
CA GLN A 46 14.20 -3.70 -10.31
C GLN A 46 15.37 -2.86 -9.80
N GLN A 47 15.71 -1.81 -10.55
CA GLN A 47 16.66 -0.82 -10.05
C GLN A 47 16.01 -0.03 -8.90
N PRO A 48 16.66 0.08 -7.73
CA PRO A 48 16.17 0.95 -6.67
C PRO A 48 16.19 2.40 -7.17
N VAL A 49 15.03 3.07 -7.13
CA VAL A 49 14.86 4.42 -7.70
C VAL A 49 15.63 5.49 -6.92
N ARG A 50 15.86 5.26 -5.62
CA ARG A 50 16.72 6.08 -4.76
C ARG A 50 17.28 5.25 -3.61
N GLU A 51 18.50 4.78 -3.77
CA GLU A 51 19.46 4.63 -2.66
C GLU A 51 20.85 4.38 -3.25
N ALA A 52 21.82 5.21 -2.88
CA ALA A 52 23.21 4.79 -2.93
C ALA A 52 23.32 3.54 -2.05
N GLU A 53 24.00 2.50 -2.55
CA GLU A 53 24.17 1.17 -1.96
C GLU A 53 24.62 1.18 -0.48
N LEU A 54 23.73 1.48 0.46
CA LEU A 54 23.94 1.09 1.85
C LEU A 54 23.81 -0.43 1.86
N LYS A 55 24.90 -1.12 2.17
CA LYS A 55 24.84 -2.58 2.29
C LYS A 55 23.90 -2.91 3.44
N PHE A 56 23.05 -3.91 3.28
CA PHE A 56 22.10 -4.33 4.32
C PHE A 56 22.78 -4.55 5.69
N SER A 57 24.04 -5.01 5.70
CA SER A 57 24.86 -5.13 6.91
C SER A 57 25.15 -3.80 7.61
N GLU A 58 25.36 -2.73 6.85
CA GLU A 58 25.58 -1.38 7.38
C GLU A 58 24.27 -0.82 7.93
N TYR A 59 23.15 -1.05 7.23
CA TYR A 59 21.82 -0.70 7.74
C TYR A 59 21.52 -1.35 9.08
N LEU A 60 21.77 -2.67 9.23
CA LEU A 60 21.61 -3.37 10.51
C LEU A 60 22.49 -2.76 11.62
N SER A 61 23.70 -2.32 11.27
CA SER A 61 24.61 -1.72 12.25
C SER A 61 24.15 -0.34 12.73
N THR A 62 23.43 0.43 11.90
CA THR A 62 22.81 1.70 12.31
C THR A 62 21.79 1.51 13.44
N TRP A 63 21.17 0.33 13.51
CA TRP A 63 20.22 -0.05 14.54
C TRP A 63 20.83 -0.90 15.67
N ASP A 64 22.17 -0.99 15.75
CA ASP A 64 22.89 -1.85 16.70
C ASP A 64 22.46 -3.34 16.64
N LEU A 65 21.99 -3.81 15.48
CA LEU A 65 21.53 -5.18 15.28
C LEU A 65 22.65 -6.07 14.72
N SER A 66 22.85 -7.22 15.35
CA SER A 66 23.78 -8.22 14.83
C SER A 66 23.11 -9.12 13.78
N ARG A 67 23.92 -9.78 12.94
CA ARG A 67 23.44 -10.86 12.04
C ARG A 67 22.64 -11.94 12.79
N ARG A 68 23.00 -12.22 14.05
CA ARG A 68 22.28 -13.21 14.86
C ARG A 68 20.88 -12.71 15.22
N ASP A 69 20.74 -11.43 15.55
CA ASP A 69 19.45 -10.85 15.90
C ASP A 69 18.53 -10.75 14.68
N PHE A 70 19.09 -10.44 13.51
CA PHE A 70 18.38 -10.55 12.24
C PHE A 70 17.85 -11.96 11.98
N LEU A 71 18.68 -13.00 12.14
CA LEU A 71 18.22 -14.39 11.94
C LEU A 71 17.15 -14.82 12.96
N LYS A 72 17.23 -14.38 14.22
CA LYS A 72 16.15 -14.60 15.19
C LYS A 72 14.84 -13.95 14.74
N TRP A 73 14.92 -12.72 14.23
CA TRP A 73 13.76 -12.01 13.68
C TRP A 73 13.18 -12.75 12.47
N VAL A 74 14.02 -13.23 11.55
CA VAL A 74 13.58 -14.03 10.38
C VAL A 74 12.80 -15.28 10.83
N SER A 75 13.33 -16.04 11.80
CA SER A 75 12.62 -17.22 12.33
C SER A 75 11.30 -16.84 13.01
N ALA A 76 11.29 -15.76 13.80
CA ALA A 76 10.08 -15.27 14.46
C ALA A 76 9.01 -14.83 13.46
N THR A 77 9.39 -14.02 12.46
CA THR A 77 8.50 -13.57 11.39
C THR A 77 7.97 -14.74 10.56
N THR A 78 8.83 -15.70 10.20
CA THR A 78 8.41 -16.93 9.49
C THR A 78 7.34 -17.68 10.28
N ALA A 79 7.53 -17.82 11.60
CA ALA A 79 6.54 -18.44 12.48
C ALA A 79 5.25 -17.62 12.62
N MET A 80 5.34 -16.29 12.74
CA MET A 80 4.17 -15.39 12.81
C MET A 80 3.32 -15.45 11.54
N LEU A 81 3.96 -15.61 10.38
CA LEU A 81 3.29 -15.81 9.09
C LEU A 81 2.78 -17.25 8.89
N MET A 82 2.94 -18.12 9.90
CA MET A 82 2.58 -19.54 9.85
C MET A 82 3.23 -20.30 8.67
N LEU A 83 4.46 -19.93 8.33
CA LEU A 83 5.23 -20.57 7.27
C LEU A 83 6.16 -21.66 7.84
N PRO A 84 6.42 -22.75 7.08
CA PRO A 84 7.43 -23.74 7.45
C PRO A 84 8.85 -23.14 7.52
N PRO A 85 9.76 -23.69 8.35
CA PRO A 85 11.14 -23.20 8.45
C PRO A 85 11.90 -23.17 7.11
N SER A 86 11.51 -23.97 6.12
CA SER A 86 12.09 -23.92 4.77
C SER A 86 11.93 -22.57 4.08
N PHE A 87 11.01 -21.71 4.54
CA PHE A 87 10.79 -20.35 4.02
C PHE A 87 11.70 -19.29 4.64
N GLU A 88 12.43 -19.59 5.73
CA GLU A 88 13.32 -18.63 6.39
C GLU A 88 14.29 -17.94 5.42
N PRO A 89 14.93 -18.63 4.44
CA PRO A 89 15.77 -17.95 3.45
C PRO A 89 14.99 -16.93 2.61
N LEU A 90 13.77 -17.26 2.17
CA LEU A 90 12.96 -16.33 1.39
C LEU A 90 12.52 -15.12 2.23
N VAL A 91 12.28 -15.30 3.53
CA VAL A 91 11.94 -14.20 4.45
C VAL A 91 13.15 -13.30 4.69
N ALA A 92 14.34 -13.88 4.87
CA ALA A 92 15.58 -13.11 4.96
C ALA A 92 15.85 -12.31 3.68
N GLU A 93 15.75 -12.97 2.53
CA GLU A 93 15.92 -12.33 1.22
C GLU A 93 14.88 -11.23 0.98
N ALA A 94 13.63 -11.42 1.42
CA ALA A 94 12.58 -10.41 1.32
C ALA A 94 12.90 -9.16 2.14
N ALA A 95 13.49 -9.32 3.33
CA ALA A 95 13.90 -8.19 4.16
C ALA A 95 15.06 -7.41 3.54
N GLU A 96 15.96 -8.08 2.82
CA GLU A 96 17.08 -7.42 2.11
C GLU A 96 16.65 -6.64 0.87
N VAL A 97 15.58 -7.06 0.19
CA VAL A 97 15.11 -6.46 -1.07
C VAL A 97 13.84 -5.63 -0.90
N MET A 98 13.41 -5.40 0.35
CA MET A 98 12.21 -4.63 0.65
C MET A 98 12.42 -3.19 0.20
N ASN A 99 11.61 -2.75 -0.76
CA ASN A 99 11.55 -1.36 -1.20
C ASN A 99 10.31 -0.69 -0.63
N ARG A 100 10.43 0.63 -0.39
CA ARG A 100 9.30 1.49 -0.07
C ARG A 100 8.24 1.46 -1.16
N VAL A 101 6.98 1.59 -0.77
CA VAL A 101 5.85 1.60 -1.71
C VAL A 101 5.79 2.97 -2.39
N PRO A 102 5.94 3.07 -3.72
CA PRO A 102 5.85 4.34 -4.42
C PRO A 102 4.41 4.83 -4.43
N ILE A 103 4.21 6.08 -4.02
CA ILE A 103 2.91 6.74 -4.03
C ILE A 103 2.96 8.06 -4.79
N ILE A 104 1.84 8.37 -5.43
CA ILE A 104 1.54 9.68 -6.00
C ILE A 104 0.27 10.14 -5.30
N TRP A 105 0.32 11.28 -4.61
CA TRP A 105 -0.83 11.88 -3.94
C TRP A 105 -1.20 13.19 -4.63
N ILE A 106 -2.44 13.31 -5.06
CA ILE A 106 -2.96 14.49 -5.76
C ILE A 106 -4.14 15.10 -5.01
N ASN A 107 -4.25 16.43 -5.08
CA ASN A 107 -5.27 17.22 -4.44
C ASN A 107 -6.18 17.84 -5.52
N ILE A 108 -7.49 17.59 -5.46
CA ILE A 108 -8.47 18.12 -6.43
C ILE A 108 -9.34 19.21 -5.78
N GLN A 109 -10.62 18.94 -5.48
CA GLN A 109 -11.45 19.84 -4.67
C GLN A 109 -11.37 19.41 -3.21
N ASP A 110 -10.22 19.66 -2.59
CA ASP A 110 -9.94 19.30 -1.21
C ASP A 110 -9.88 20.52 -0.29
N CYS A 111 -9.71 20.24 1.01
CA CYS A 111 -9.46 21.24 2.05
C CYS A 111 -8.13 21.01 2.76
N ALA A 112 -7.25 20.17 2.19
CA ALA A 112 -6.05 19.58 2.78
C ALA A 112 -6.26 18.82 4.09
N GLY A 113 -7.50 18.62 4.54
CA GLY A 113 -7.81 18.01 5.84
C GLY A 113 -7.29 16.59 6.02
N ASN A 114 -7.24 15.77 4.95
CA ASN A 114 -6.71 14.41 5.06
C ASN A 114 -5.18 14.40 5.02
N THR A 115 -4.57 15.28 4.22
CA THR A 115 -3.12 15.53 4.30
C THR A 115 -2.72 16.01 5.70
N GLU A 116 -3.52 16.88 6.29
CA GLU A 116 -3.38 17.35 7.65
C GLU A 116 -3.60 16.21 8.67
N ALA A 117 -4.53 15.28 8.44
CA ALA A 117 -4.70 14.10 9.30
C ALA A 117 -3.48 13.16 9.26
N LEU A 118 -2.86 12.98 8.09
CA LEU A 118 -1.60 12.23 7.93
C LEU A 118 -0.50 12.78 8.86
N LEU A 119 -0.39 14.11 8.98
CA LEU A 119 0.58 14.75 9.88
C LEU A 119 0.32 14.48 11.37
N ARG A 120 -0.90 14.06 11.76
CA ARG A 120 -1.25 13.66 13.14
C ARG A 120 -1.12 12.17 13.39
N SER A 121 -0.66 11.38 12.41
CA SER A 121 -0.45 9.95 12.62
C SER A 121 0.56 9.71 13.75
N ALA A 122 0.20 8.86 14.71
CA ALA A 122 1.00 8.60 15.91
C ALA A 122 1.70 7.24 15.90
N SER A 123 1.23 6.28 15.09
CA SER A 123 1.77 4.92 15.02
C SER A 123 1.34 4.26 13.70
N PRO A 124 2.17 4.29 12.65
CA PRO A 124 3.48 4.97 12.55
C PRO A 124 3.36 6.51 12.53
N THR A 125 4.44 7.23 12.86
CA THR A 125 4.50 8.69 12.69
C THR A 125 4.66 9.08 11.21
N VAL A 126 4.45 10.36 10.88
CA VAL A 126 4.54 10.80 9.47
C VAL A 126 5.96 10.72 8.90
N ASP A 127 6.98 10.96 9.71
CA ASP A 127 8.38 10.79 9.33
C ASP A 127 8.74 9.32 9.12
N GLU A 128 8.31 8.42 10.01
CA GLU A 128 8.44 6.97 9.80
C GLU A 128 7.74 6.54 8.49
N LEU A 129 6.51 7.02 8.25
CA LEU A 129 5.77 6.71 7.02
C LEU A 129 6.53 7.11 5.76
N ILE A 130 7.07 8.32 5.69
CA ILE A 130 7.71 8.87 4.49
C ILE A 130 9.15 8.33 4.32
N LEU A 131 9.85 8.06 5.43
CA LEU A 131 11.24 7.62 5.38
C LEU A 131 11.38 6.10 5.30
N GLU A 132 10.45 5.33 5.85
CA GLU A 132 10.59 3.87 5.99
C GLU A 132 9.58 3.06 5.16
N TYR A 133 8.34 3.53 5.01
CA TYR A 133 7.26 2.73 4.39
C TYR A 133 6.92 3.16 2.96
N LEU A 134 6.81 4.47 2.74
CA LEU A 134 6.27 5.08 1.53
C LEU A 134 7.37 5.85 0.81
N SER A 135 7.49 5.66 -0.49
CA SER A 135 8.26 6.56 -1.34
C SER A 135 7.29 7.59 -1.91
N VAL A 136 7.25 8.77 -1.29
CA VAL A 136 6.36 9.86 -1.72
C VAL A 136 6.98 10.56 -2.91
N GLU A 137 6.59 10.13 -4.11
CA GLU A 137 7.16 10.63 -5.37
C GLU A 137 6.56 11.97 -5.78
N TYR A 138 5.30 12.20 -5.41
CA TYR A 138 4.59 13.45 -5.64
C TYR A 138 3.56 13.69 -4.55
N GLN A 139 3.58 14.88 -3.96
CA GLN A 139 2.56 15.38 -3.04
C GLN A 139 2.70 16.90 -2.92
N GLU A 140 1.67 17.65 -3.31
CA GLU A 140 1.72 19.11 -3.51
C GLU A 140 2.04 19.89 -2.23
N VAL A 141 1.58 19.39 -1.08
CA VAL A 141 1.69 20.11 0.21
C VAL A 141 3.10 20.06 0.81
N ILE A 142 3.84 18.95 0.61
CA ILE A 142 5.13 18.71 1.29
C ILE A 142 6.33 18.60 0.35
N MET A 143 6.11 18.56 -0.97
CA MET A 143 7.20 18.46 -1.93
C MET A 143 8.08 19.71 -1.91
N ALA A 144 9.40 19.51 -2.06
CA ALA A 144 10.34 20.63 -2.17
C ALA A 144 10.33 21.30 -3.55
N ALA A 145 10.00 20.55 -4.60
CA ALA A 145 9.91 21.08 -5.97
C ALA A 145 8.60 21.84 -6.20
N ALA A 146 8.60 22.81 -7.10
CA ALA A 146 7.41 23.56 -7.47
C ALA A 146 7.35 23.78 -8.99
N GLY A 147 6.21 24.23 -9.51
CA GLY A 147 6.05 24.59 -10.93
C GLY A 147 6.52 23.49 -11.89
N ASP A 148 7.34 23.88 -12.88
CA ASP A 148 7.85 22.95 -13.90
C ASP A 148 8.67 21.79 -13.30
N GLN A 149 9.41 22.01 -12.21
CA GLN A 149 10.17 20.93 -11.56
C GLN A 149 9.25 19.90 -10.91
N ALA A 150 8.14 20.33 -10.33
CA ALA A 150 7.15 19.42 -9.78
C ALA A 150 6.47 18.58 -10.87
N GLU A 151 6.13 19.20 -12.00
CA GLU A 151 5.58 18.48 -13.16
C GLU A 151 6.56 17.49 -13.78
N GLU A 152 7.85 17.84 -13.86
CA GLU A 152 8.89 16.94 -14.33
C GLU A 152 9.04 15.73 -13.41
N ASN A 153 9.04 15.96 -12.09
CA ASN A 153 9.09 14.90 -11.09
C ASN A 153 7.88 13.97 -11.18
N LEU A 154 6.67 14.51 -11.34
CA LEU A 154 5.46 13.71 -11.53
C LEU A 154 5.55 12.82 -12.77
N LYS A 155 5.95 13.40 -13.92
CA LYS A 155 6.11 12.65 -15.18
C LYS A 155 7.17 11.55 -15.05
N LYS A 156 8.28 11.85 -14.37
CA LYS A 156 9.33 10.88 -14.08
C LYS A 156 8.81 9.75 -13.18
N ALA A 157 8.08 10.08 -12.12
CA ALA A 157 7.50 9.10 -11.20
C ALA A 157 6.52 8.15 -11.91
N VAL A 158 5.61 8.69 -12.73
CA VAL A 158 4.67 7.87 -13.53
C VAL A 158 5.42 6.91 -14.45
N LYS A 159 6.49 7.39 -15.11
CA LYS A 159 7.31 6.57 -16.01
C LYS A 159 8.09 5.48 -15.25
N ASP A 160 8.75 5.84 -14.16
CA ASP A 160 9.63 4.93 -13.42
C ASP A 160 8.83 3.85 -12.69
N PHE A 161 7.60 4.17 -12.27
CA PHE A 161 6.71 3.29 -11.51
C PHE A 161 5.45 2.86 -12.27
N ASP A 162 5.47 2.87 -13.61
CA ASP A 162 4.33 2.47 -14.44
C ASP A 162 3.77 1.10 -14.04
N GLY A 163 2.47 1.07 -13.73
CA GLY A 163 1.73 -0.10 -13.24
C GLY A 163 2.04 -0.53 -11.81
N LYS A 164 2.82 0.25 -11.05
CA LYS A 164 3.35 -0.15 -9.73
C LYS A 164 3.00 0.81 -8.59
N TYR A 165 2.84 2.11 -8.86
CA TYR A 165 2.52 3.08 -7.80
C TYR A 165 1.06 3.02 -7.36
N LEU A 166 0.83 3.44 -6.12
CA LEU A 166 -0.51 3.71 -5.60
C LEU A 166 -0.86 5.17 -5.83
N LEU A 167 -2.01 5.43 -6.46
CA LEU A 167 -2.52 6.78 -6.64
C LEU A 167 -3.45 7.14 -5.48
N PHE A 168 -3.07 8.11 -4.67
CA PHE A 168 -3.91 8.69 -3.62
C PHE A 168 -4.62 9.91 -4.21
N VAL A 169 -5.95 9.92 -4.12
CA VAL A 169 -6.77 11.06 -4.55
C VAL A 169 -7.45 11.65 -3.32
N GLU A 170 -7.17 12.92 -3.05
CA GLU A 170 -7.82 13.73 -2.03
C GLU A 170 -8.74 14.76 -2.68
N GLY A 171 -9.96 14.89 -2.17
CA GLY A 171 -10.97 15.83 -2.68
C GLY A 171 -11.88 15.23 -3.77
N SER A 172 -12.98 15.93 -4.05
CA SER A 172 -13.95 15.52 -5.08
C SER A 172 -13.51 15.97 -6.48
N ILE A 173 -14.13 15.40 -7.51
CA ILE A 173 -13.79 15.68 -8.91
C ILE A 173 -14.95 16.47 -9.57
N PRO A 174 -14.75 17.72 -10.03
CA PRO A 174 -15.82 18.56 -10.60
C PRO A 174 -16.11 18.17 -12.06
N VAL A 175 -16.99 17.18 -12.28
CA VAL A 175 -17.32 16.74 -13.65
C VAL A 175 -18.33 17.65 -14.35
N GLY A 176 -19.15 18.38 -13.61
CA GLY A 176 -20.16 19.29 -14.16
C GLY A 176 -19.63 20.67 -14.55
N MET A 177 -18.50 21.07 -13.97
CA MET A 177 -17.80 22.32 -14.27
C MET A 177 -16.29 22.05 -14.24
N PRO A 178 -15.71 21.42 -15.28
CA PRO A 178 -14.31 21.01 -15.29
C PRO A 178 -13.32 22.16 -15.04
N GLU A 179 -13.67 23.38 -15.46
CA GLU A 179 -12.89 24.60 -15.25
C GLU A 179 -12.83 25.07 -13.78
N ALA A 180 -13.67 24.51 -12.90
CA ALA A 180 -13.62 24.79 -11.47
C ALA A 180 -12.32 24.27 -10.82
N PHE A 181 -11.58 23.41 -11.50
CA PHE A 181 -10.25 22.97 -11.09
C PHE A 181 -9.32 22.87 -12.31
N THR A 182 -8.15 23.50 -12.23
CA THR A 182 -7.05 23.25 -13.17
C THR A 182 -5.73 23.19 -12.43
N ILE A 183 -4.81 22.36 -12.92
CA ILE A 183 -3.46 22.21 -12.37
C ILE A 183 -2.39 22.27 -13.46
N GLY A 184 -1.20 22.75 -13.07
CA GLY A 184 -0.02 22.80 -13.91
C GLY A 184 0.04 24.01 -14.85
N ARG A 185 1.19 24.17 -15.49
CA ARG A 185 1.46 25.20 -16.51
C ARG A 185 0.65 24.94 -17.78
N HIS A 186 0.45 23.68 -18.13
CA HIS A 186 -0.50 23.26 -19.15
C HIS A 186 -1.77 22.80 -18.44
N PRO A 187 -2.83 23.62 -18.41
CA PRO A 187 -3.96 23.39 -17.53
C PRO A 187 -4.61 22.06 -17.83
N LYS A 188 -4.58 21.15 -16.87
CA LYS A 188 -5.35 19.90 -16.87
C LYS A 188 -6.52 20.03 -15.91
N THR A 189 -7.69 19.60 -16.36
CA THR A 189 -8.87 19.47 -15.48
C THR A 189 -8.66 18.33 -14.49
N GLY A 190 -9.42 18.33 -13.39
CA GLY A 190 -9.33 17.28 -12.37
C GLY A 190 -9.66 15.90 -12.94
N VAL A 191 -10.59 15.84 -13.91
CA VAL A 191 -10.97 14.60 -14.61
C VAL A 191 -9.81 14.05 -15.44
N GLU A 192 -9.14 14.90 -16.23
CA GLU A 192 -8.00 14.50 -17.04
C GLU A 192 -6.84 14.03 -16.16
N HIS A 193 -6.53 14.81 -15.12
CA HIS A 193 -5.43 14.53 -14.20
C HIS A 193 -5.60 13.20 -13.48
N VAL A 194 -6.79 12.95 -12.92
CA VAL A 194 -7.10 11.68 -12.22
C VAL A 194 -7.07 10.50 -13.19
N LYS A 195 -7.66 10.63 -14.40
CA LYS A 195 -7.69 9.52 -15.37
C LYS A 195 -6.30 9.14 -15.87
N GLU A 196 -5.51 10.13 -16.28
CA GLU A 196 -4.13 9.91 -16.74
C GLU A 196 -3.29 9.19 -15.68
N LEU A 197 -3.36 9.64 -14.43
CA LEU A 197 -2.62 9.01 -13.35
C LEU A 197 -3.21 7.65 -12.94
N ALA A 198 -4.52 7.46 -13.03
CA ALA A 198 -5.14 6.18 -12.69
C ALA A 198 -4.79 5.07 -13.71
N ASP A 199 -4.67 5.41 -14.99
CA ASP A 199 -4.34 4.46 -16.06
C ASP A 199 -2.99 3.76 -15.83
N HIS A 200 -2.03 4.47 -15.25
CA HIS A 200 -0.69 3.98 -14.92
C HIS A 200 -0.56 3.49 -13.47
N ALA A 201 -1.57 3.65 -12.62
CA ALA A 201 -1.52 3.20 -11.23
C ALA A 201 -1.75 1.68 -11.10
N ALA A 202 -1.17 1.06 -10.07
CA ALA A 202 -1.49 -0.30 -9.66
C ALA A 202 -2.88 -0.39 -9.01
N ALA A 203 -3.21 0.61 -8.18
CA ALA A 203 -4.52 0.80 -7.55
C ALA A 203 -4.71 2.27 -7.19
N VAL A 204 -5.96 2.67 -6.99
CA VAL A 204 -6.33 4.03 -6.58
C VAL A 204 -6.92 4.01 -5.18
N ILE A 205 -6.45 4.91 -4.32
CA ILE A 205 -6.91 5.10 -2.94
C ILE A 205 -7.65 6.43 -2.89
N ALA A 206 -8.97 6.38 -2.70
CA ALA A 206 -9.77 7.58 -2.48
C ALA A 206 -9.76 7.90 -0.98
N VAL A 207 -9.16 9.03 -0.61
CA VAL A 207 -9.00 9.42 0.79
C VAL A 207 -9.98 10.54 1.15
N GLY A 208 -10.78 10.27 2.19
CA GLY A 208 -11.80 11.18 2.68
C GLY A 208 -13.13 11.06 1.93
N ALA A 209 -14.19 11.56 2.57
CA ALA A 209 -15.56 11.47 2.07
C ALA A 209 -15.75 12.19 0.73
N CYS A 210 -14.98 13.26 0.48
CA CYS A 210 -14.98 13.98 -0.78
C CYS A 210 -14.49 13.10 -1.94
N ALA A 211 -13.35 12.43 -1.79
CA ALA A 211 -12.82 11.55 -2.83
C ALA A 211 -13.66 10.27 -2.98
N CYS A 212 -14.16 9.72 -1.87
CA CYS A 212 -14.95 8.49 -1.89
C CYS A 212 -16.32 8.70 -2.59
N PHE A 213 -17.03 9.77 -2.25
CA PHE A 213 -18.45 9.94 -2.56
C PHE A 213 -18.86 11.36 -2.99
N GLY A 214 -17.90 12.25 -3.25
CA GLY A 214 -18.15 13.65 -3.59
C GLY A 214 -18.21 14.59 -2.37
N GLY A 215 -18.62 14.12 -1.19
CA GLY A 215 -18.53 14.85 0.08
C GLY A 215 -19.25 16.21 0.11
N VAL A 216 -18.68 17.18 0.84
CA VAL A 216 -19.27 18.54 0.96
C VAL A 216 -19.43 19.25 -0.38
N PRO A 217 -18.48 19.17 -1.34
CA PRO A 217 -18.66 19.79 -2.65
C PRO A 217 -19.83 19.22 -3.46
N ALA A 218 -20.16 17.94 -3.26
CA ALA A 218 -21.29 17.28 -3.92
C ALA A 218 -22.64 17.46 -3.20
N ALA A 219 -22.66 18.06 -2.02
CA ALA A 219 -23.89 18.36 -1.31
C ALA A 219 -24.76 19.34 -2.12
N TYR A 220 -26.08 19.27 -1.95
CA TYR A 220 -27.01 20.17 -2.65
C TYR A 220 -26.61 21.65 -2.43
N PRO A 221 -26.50 22.47 -3.49
CA PRO A 221 -27.00 22.24 -4.87
C PRO A 221 -26.00 21.61 -5.85
N ASN A 222 -24.83 21.17 -5.41
CA ASN A 222 -23.74 20.61 -6.23
C ASN A 222 -23.37 21.49 -7.46
N PRO A 223 -22.89 22.72 -7.24
CA PRO A 223 -22.70 23.71 -8.31
C PRO A 223 -21.63 23.31 -9.34
N THR A 224 -20.65 22.49 -8.95
CA THR A 224 -19.57 22.05 -9.85
C THR A 224 -19.79 20.65 -10.43
N GLY A 225 -20.92 20.01 -10.11
CA GLY A 225 -21.14 18.59 -10.42
C GLY A 225 -20.02 17.72 -9.86
N ALA A 226 -19.62 17.94 -8.61
CA ALA A 226 -18.62 17.15 -7.91
C ALA A 226 -19.08 15.69 -7.73
N VAL A 227 -18.16 14.75 -7.97
CA VAL A 227 -18.35 13.30 -7.81
C VAL A 227 -17.15 12.65 -7.12
N GLY A 228 -17.28 11.37 -6.74
CA GLY A 228 -16.17 10.60 -6.19
C GLY A 228 -15.29 9.95 -7.25
N VAL A 229 -14.15 9.39 -6.84
CA VAL A 229 -13.18 8.71 -7.71
C VAL A 229 -13.82 7.55 -8.47
N MET A 230 -14.69 6.77 -7.82
CA MET A 230 -15.35 5.62 -8.44
C MET A 230 -16.27 5.98 -9.61
N ASP A 231 -16.74 7.22 -9.68
CA ASP A 231 -17.58 7.70 -10.79
C ASP A 231 -16.73 7.99 -12.04
N VAL A 232 -15.45 8.36 -11.85
CA VAL A 232 -14.53 8.80 -12.91
C VAL A 232 -13.58 7.71 -13.38
N VAL A 233 -13.01 6.94 -12.45
CA VAL A 233 -12.01 5.90 -12.73
C VAL A 233 -12.69 4.54 -12.89
N LYS A 234 -12.34 3.82 -13.96
CA LYS A 234 -12.87 2.47 -14.27
C LYS A 234 -11.71 1.54 -14.59
N GLY A 235 -11.89 0.23 -14.36
CA GLY A 235 -10.90 -0.80 -14.72
C GLY A 235 -9.68 -0.91 -13.79
N LYS A 236 -9.63 -0.14 -12.70
CA LYS A 236 -8.59 -0.20 -11.67
C LYS A 236 -9.20 -0.60 -10.32
N PRO A 237 -8.47 -1.33 -9.45
CA PRO A 237 -8.87 -1.51 -8.07
C PRO A 237 -8.95 -0.15 -7.37
N ILE A 238 -10.09 0.15 -6.74
CA ILE A 238 -10.30 1.38 -5.98
C ILE A 238 -10.58 1.01 -4.52
N VAL A 239 -9.86 1.64 -3.60
CA VAL A 239 -10.07 1.52 -2.15
C VAL A 239 -10.59 2.85 -1.63
N ASN A 240 -11.75 2.82 -0.97
CA ASN A 240 -12.32 4.00 -0.32
C ASN A 240 -11.94 4.00 1.17
N ILE A 241 -11.37 5.11 1.64
CA ILE A 241 -11.12 5.38 3.05
C ILE A 241 -11.95 6.61 3.45
N PRO A 242 -13.23 6.43 3.81
CA PRO A 242 -14.15 7.54 4.02
C PRO A 242 -14.03 8.10 5.44
N ALA A 243 -13.95 9.44 5.55
CA ALA A 243 -14.22 10.27 6.74
C ALA A 243 -13.86 11.73 6.38
N CYS A 244 -13.94 12.68 7.32
CA CYS A 244 -13.70 14.10 7.03
C CYS A 244 -13.01 14.82 8.21
N PRO A 245 -11.70 14.60 8.44
CA PRO A 245 -10.79 13.77 7.64
C PRO A 245 -10.77 12.29 8.07
N ALA A 246 -10.15 11.46 7.23
CA ALA A 246 -9.87 10.04 7.48
C ALA A 246 -8.56 9.78 8.22
#